data_AF-A0A669QGR1-F1
#
_entry.id   AF-A0A669QGR1-F1
#
_cell.length_a   1.000
_cell.length_b   1.000
_cell.length_c   1.000
_cell.angle_alpha   90.00
_cell.angle_beta   90.00
_cell.angle_gamma   90.00
#
_symmetry.space_group_name_H-M   'P 1'
#
loop_
_entity.id
_entity.type
_entity.pdbx_description
1 polymer ?
#
loop_
_entity_poly.entity_id
_entity_poly.type
_entity_poly.pdbx_seq_one_letter_code
_entity_poly.pdbx_strand_id
1 'polypeptide(L)'
;MLFTQSGEVLARLHREAVDAPPSLEVFKAFTELQAKVIDTQQKVKLADIQIEQLSKTKKHAHLTDTEIMTLVDETRMYEGVGRMFILQSKGVIHNQLLEKQRIAEEKIKELEQKKSYLERSVKEAEDNIREMLMARRAQ
;
A
#
# COMPACT_ATOMS: atom_id res chain seq x y z
N MET A 1 -1.08 12.09 8.88
CA MET A 1 -0.73 12.69 10.18
C MET A 1 0.07 11.76 11.11
N LEU A 2 -0.03 10.43 10.99
CA LEU A 2 0.77 9.51 11.84
C LEU A 2 2.27 9.46 11.48
N PHE A 3 2.63 9.65 10.21
CA PHE A 3 4.02 9.60 9.74
C PHE A 3 4.89 10.77 10.22
N THR A 4 4.29 11.95 10.44
CA THR A 4 4.97 13.08 11.08
C THR A 4 5.22 12.83 12.57
N GLN A 5 4.35 12.06 13.24
CA GLN A 5 4.58 11.64 14.63
C GLN A 5 5.71 10.62 14.76
N SER A 6 5.82 9.62 13.86
CA SER A 6 6.91 8.62 13.92
C SER A 6 8.29 9.24 13.69
N GLY A 7 8.42 10.26 12.81
CA GLY A 7 9.66 11.04 12.65
C GLY A 7 10.06 11.85 13.89
N GLU A 8 9.08 12.46 14.58
CA GLU A 8 9.33 13.16 15.85
C GLU A 8 9.64 12.20 17.00
N VAL A 9 9.02 11.02 17.03
CA VAL A 9 9.32 9.95 18.00
C VAL A 9 10.75 9.45 17.81
N LEU A 10 11.21 9.25 16.58
CA LEU A 10 12.60 8.89 16.29
C LEU A 10 13.59 9.97 16.76
N ALA A 11 13.26 11.25 16.53
CA ALA A 11 14.10 12.37 16.97
C ALA A 11 14.11 12.55 18.50
N ARG A 12 13.03 12.17 19.20
CA ARG A 12 12.97 12.14 20.67
C ARG A 12 13.73 10.95 21.25
N LEU A 13 13.57 9.76 20.67
CA LEU A 13 14.30 8.55 21.06
C LEU A 13 15.82 8.71 20.86
N HIS A 14 16.24 9.35 19.77
CA HIS A 14 17.65 9.68 19.56
C HIS A 14 18.19 10.62 20.63
N ARG A 15 17.37 11.58 21.12
CA ARG A 15 17.77 12.52 22.17
C ARG A 15 17.84 11.84 23.54
N GLU A 16 16.88 10.98 23.85
CA GLU A 16 16.86 10.20 25.09
C GLU A 16 17.94 9.12 25.16
N ALA A 17 18.38 8.58 24.01
CA ALA A 17 19.50 7.64 23.92
C ALA A 17 20.88 8.32 24.07
N VAL A 18 20.95 9.66 23.97
CA VAL A 18 22.19 10.43 24.19
C VAL A 18 22.41 10.73 25.67
N ASP A 19 21.35 10.78 26.49
CA ASP A 19 21.42 11.16 27.91
C ASP A 19 21.72 9.99 28.88
N ALA A 20 21.72 8.73 28.41
CA ALA A 20 22.16 7.57 29.18
C ALA A 20 23.01 6.67 28.26
N PRO A 21 24.18 6.15 28.68
CA PRO A 21 25.06 5.39 27.79
C PRO A 21 24.27 4.20 27.21
N PRO A 22 23.89 4.23 25.91
CA PRO A 22 23.10 3.18 25.33
C PRO A 22 23.99 1.94 25.32
N SER A 23 23.48 0.81 25.83
CA SER A 23 24.19 -0.44 25.63
C SER A 23 24.32 -0.67 24.13
N LEU A 24 25.40 -1.35 23.72
CA LEU A 24 25.63 -1.70 22.31
C LEU A 24 24.38 -2.33 21.66
N GLU A 25 23.60 -3.06 22.45
CA GLU A 25 22.34 -3.71 22.03
C GLU A 25 21.23 -2.71 21.68
N VAL A 26 21.00 -1.68 22.49
CA VAL A 26 19.98 -0.65 22.23
C VAL A 26 20.33 0.17 20.98
N PHE A 27 21.62 0.51 20.81
CA PHE A 27 22.07 1.26 19.64
C PHE A 27 21.92 0.44 18.34
N LYS A 28 22.22 -0.85 18.39
CA LYS A 28 22.01 -1.78 17.27
C LYS A 28 20.52 -1.89 16.92
N ALA A 29 19.66 -2.14 17.91
CA ALA A 29 18.21 -2.23 17.72
C ALA A 29 17.63 -0.94 17.12
N PHE A 30 18.09 0.22 17.56
CA PHE A 30 17.65 1.52 17.03
C PHE A 30 18.05 1.70 15.55
N THR A 31 19.27 1.31 15.19
CA THR A 31 19.76 1.39 13.81
C THR A 31 18.96 0.46 12.89
N GLU A 32 18.66 -0.76 13.35
CA GLU A 32 17.80 -1.71 12.62
C GLU A 32 16.37 -1.19 12.47
N LEU A 33 15.80 -0.58 13.52
CA LEU A 33 14.49 0.07 13.45
C LEU A 33 14.50 1.20 12.41
N GLN A 34 15.53 2.05 12.41
CA GLN A 34 15.63 3.16 11.46
C GLN A 34 15.64 2.64 10.02
N ALA A 35 16.43 1.59 9.73
CA ALA A 35 16.45 0.95 8.42
C ALA A 35 15.07 0.38 8.04
N LYS A 36 14.40 -0.30 8.99
CA LYS A 36 13.06 -0.88 8.79
C LYS A 36 11.99 0.19 8.51
N VAL A 37 12.05 1.33 9.21
CA VAL A 37 11.13 2.46 9.01
C VAL A 37 11.30 3.04 7.61
N ILE A 38 12.54 3.27 7.17
CA ILE A 38 12.82 3.82 5.83
C ILE A 38 12.33 2.88 4.73
N ASP A 39 12.67 1.59 4.83
CA ASP A 39 12.23 0.57 3.86
C ASP A 39 10.69 0.47 3.82
N THR A 40 10.06 0.46 4.99
CA THR A 40 8.59 0.44 5.10
C THR A 40 7.96 1.67 4.44
N GLN A 41 8.47 2.88 4.71
CA GLN A 41 7.95 4.10 4.10
C GLN A 41 8.06 4.07 2.57
N GLN A 42 9.16 3.55 2.03
CA GLN A 42 9.32 3.41 0.57
C GLN A 42 8.30 2.41 0.01
N LYS A 43 8.13 1.25 0.64
CA LYS A 43 7.16 0.23 0.22
C LYS A 43 5.71 0.71 0.31
N VAL A 44 5.37 1.46 1.36
CA VAL A 44 4.04 2.06 1.53
C VAL A 44 3.75 3.06 0.41
N LYS A 45 4.70 3.96 0.11
CA LYS A 45 4.54 4.93 -1.00
C LYS A 45 4.33 4.23 -2.34
N LEU A 46 5.09 3.18 -2.63
CA LEU A 46 4.91 2.41 -3.85
C LEU A 46 3.55 1.72 -3.91
N ALA A 47 3.07 1.16 -2.79
CA ALA A 47 1.75 0.57 -2.71
C ALA A 47 0.65 1.61 -2.94
N ASP A 48 0.78 2.82 -2.37
CA ASP A 48 -0.19 3.91 -2.56
C ASP A 48 -0.32 4.31 -4.04
N ILE A 49 0.82 4.46 -4.75
CA ILE A 49 0.83 4.77 -6.19
C ILE A 49 0.15 3.65 -6.99
N GLN A 50 0.43 2.39 -6.66
CA GLN A 50 -0.19 1.24 -7.33
C GLN A 50 -1.70 1.16 -7.08
N ILE A 51 -2.14 1.42 -5.85
CA ILE A 51 -3.57 1.46 -5.50
C ILE A 51 -4.27 2.57 -6.28
N GLU A 52 -3.68 3.76 -6.39
CA GLU A 52 -4.26 4.87 -7.16
C GLU A 52 -4.42 4.50 -8.64
N GLN A 53 -3.39 3.89 -9.24
CA GLN A 53 -3.43 3.45 -10.63
C GLN A 53 -4.49 2.36 -10.87
N LEU A 54 -4.59 1.37 -9.98
CA LEU A 54 -5.59 0.31 -10.05
C LEU A 54 -7.00 0.86 -9.85
N SER A 55 -7.17 1.82 -8.93
CA SER A 55 -8.46 2.48 -8.66
C SER A 55 -8.97 3.24 -9.89
N LYS A 56 -8.07 3.97 -10.58
CA LYS A 56 -8.39 4.63 -11.86
C LYS A 56 -8.78 3.61 -12.93
N THR A 57 -8.03 2.51 -13.03
CA THR A 57 -8.30 1.44 -14.00
C THR A 57 -9.66 0.77 -13.75
N LYS A 58 -9.97 0.44 -12.50
CA LYS A 58 -11.27 -0.11 -12.09
C LYS A 58 -12.41 0.84 -12.43
N LYS A 59 -12.27 2.13 -12.08
CA LYS A 59 -13.29 3.15 -12.36
C LYS A 59 -13.51 3.32 -13.85
N HIS A 60 -12.46 3.37 -14.65
CA HIS A 60 -12.57 3.42 -16.10
C HIS A 60 -13.31 2.19 -16.65
N ALA A 61 -12.93 0.98 -16.23
CA ALA A 61 -13.60 -0.24 -16.68
C ALA A 61 -15.09 -0.25 -16.31
N HIS A 62 -15.43 0.17 -15.10
CA HIS A 62 -16.81 0.30 -14.64
C HIS A 62 -17.64 1.31 -15.44
N LEU A 63 -17.06 2.48 -15.74
CA LEU A 63 -17.74 3.49 -16.56
C LEU A 63 -17.97 2.98 -17.98
N THR A 64 -16.93 2.40 -18.61
CA THR A 64 -17.07 1.80 -19.95
C THR A 64 -18.13 0.70 -19.97
N ASP A 65 -18.17 -0.14 -18.94
CA ASP A 65 -19.16 -1.20 -18.82
C ASP A 65 -20.59 -0.65 -18.73
N THR A 66 -20.77 0.37 -17.88
CA THR A 66 -22.06 1.05 -17.70
C THR A 66 -22.55 1.65 -19.02
N GLU A 67 -21.69 2.37 -19.75
CA GLU A 67 -22.02 2.94 -21.06
C GLU A 67 -22.41 1.86 -22.07
N ILE A 68 -21.64 0.77 -22.16
CA ILE A 68 -21.91 -0.34 -23.08
C ILE A 68 -23.24 -1.03 -22.74
N MET A 69 -23.58 -1.16 -21.46
CA MET A 69 -24.85 -1.74 -21.03
C MET A 69 -26.06 -0.92 -21.45
N THR A 70 -25.92 0.40 -21.65
CA THR A 70 -27.02 1.27 -22.13
C THR A 70 -27.34 1.06 -23.62
N LEU A 71 -26.44 0.46 -24.39
CA LEU A 71 -26.61 0.24 -25.83
C LEU A 71 -27.48 -0.98 -26.11
N VAL A 72 -28.15 -0.98 -27.26
CA VAL A 72 -28.95 -2.13 -27.73
C VAL A 72 -28.04 -3.33 -27.99
N ASP A 73 -28.51 -4.54 -27.69
CA ASP A 73 -27.69 -5.77 -27.76
C ASP A 73 -27.16 -6.10 -29.17
N GLU A 74 -27.86 -5.67 -30.23
CA GLU A 74 -27.46 -5.83 -31.63
C GLU A 74 -26.32 -4.87 -32.07
N THR A 75 -25.81 -4.04 -31.16
CA THR A 75 -24.75 -3.10 -31.49
C THR A 75 -23.45 -3.85 -31.77
N ARG A 76 -22.86 -3.63 -32.95
CA ARG A 76 -21.53 -4.14 -33.28
C ARG A 76 -20.47 -3.46 -32.42
N MET A 77 -19.74 -4.24 -31.63
CA MET A 77 -18.70 -3.73 -30.74
C MET A 77 -17.31 -4.19 -31.17
N TYR A 78 -16.33 -3.34 -30.97
CA TYR A 78 -14.95 -3.61 -31.39
C TYR A 78 -14.00 -3.46 -30.20
N GLU A 79 -13.29 -4.54 -29.87
CA GLU A 79 -12.24 -4.52 -28.85
C GLU A 79 -10.91 -4.10 -29.47
N GLY A 80 -10.24 -3.12 -28.87
CA GLY A 80 -8.92 -2.67 -29.30
C GLY A 80 -7.81 -3.60 -28.82
N VAL A 81 -7.05 -4.17 -29.76
CA VAL A 81 -5.86 -5.00 -29.50
C VAL A 81 -4.64 -4.33 -30.15
N GLY A 82 -3.94 -3.51 -29.37
CA GLY A 82 -2.83 -2.69 -29.86
C GLY A 82 -3.30 -1.64 -30.87
N ARG A 83 -2.92 -1.80 -32.14
CA ARG A 83 -3.36 -0.93 -33.26
C ARG A 83 -4.51 -1.53 -34.09
N MET A 84 -5.00 -2.71 -33.70
CA MET A 84 -6.07 -3.42 -34.40
C MET A 84 -7.37 -3.36 -33.59
N PHE A 85 -8.50 -3.58 -34.26
CA PHE A 85 -9.81 -3.66 -33.64
C PHE A 85 -10.50 -4.95 -34.07
N ILE A 86 -10.98 -5.74 -33.11
CA ILE A 86 -11.60 -7.05 -33.34
C ILE A 86 -13.07 -6.95 -33.01
N LEU A 87 -13.93 -7.39 -33.95
CA LEU A 87 -15.37 -7.47 -33.71
C LEU A 87 -15.65 -8.50 -32.60
N GLN A 88 -16.38 -8.10 -31.57
CA GLN A 88 -16.80 -8.96 -30.48
C GLN A 88 -18.26 -8.69 -30.10
N SER A 89 -18.86 -9.67 -29.42
CA SER A 89 -20.21 -9.52 -28.88
C SER A 89 -20.17 -8.66 -27.61
N LYS A 90 -21.30 -7.99 -27.34
CA LYS A 90 -21.51 -7.21 -26.12
C LYS A 90 -21.25 -8.02 -24.85
N GLY A 91 -21.74 -9.27 -24.81
CA GLY A 91 -21.55 -10.14 -23.64
C GLY A 91 -20.09 -10.49 -23.35
N VAL A 92 -19.26 -10.67 -24.38
CA VAL A 92 -17.83 -10.94 -24.20
C VAL A 92 -17.13 -9.70 -23.62
N ILE A 93 -17.37 -8.53 -24.19
CA ILE A 93 -16.76 -7.27 -23.71
C ILE A 93 -17.23 -6.95 -22.28
N HIS A 94 -18.50 -7.14 -21.97
CA HIS A 94 -19.05 -6.98 -20.63
C HIS A 94 -18.30 -7.87 -19.62
N ASN A 95 -18.18 -9.17 -19.90
CA ASN A 95 -17.49 -10.11 -19.03
C ASN A 95 -16.00 -9.76 -18.85
N GLN A 96 -15.31 -9.32 -19.91
CA GLN A 96 -13.94 -8.84 -19.83
C GLN A 96 -13.81 -7.61 -18.92
N LEU A 97 -14.73 -6.66 -19.02
CA LEU A 97 -14.74 -5.45 -18.19
C LEU A 97 -15.04 -5.78 -16.72
N LEU A 98 -15.97 -6.70 -16.45
CA LEU A 98 -16.24 -7.20 -15.09
C LEU A 98 -15.02 -7.90 -14.50
N GLU A 99 -14.36 -8.76 -15.27
CA GLU A 99 -13.16 -9.45 -14.81
C GLU A 99 -12.00 -8.47 -14.54
N LYS A 100 -11.83 -7.46 -15.41
CA LYS A 100 -10.86 -6.39 -15.20
C LYS A 100 -11.13 -5.59 -13.93
N GLN A 101 -12.40 -5.32 -13.61
CA GLN A 101 -12.80 -4.69 -12.36
C GLN A 101 -12.48 -5.58 -11.15
N ARG A 102 -12.79 -6.88 -11.23
CA ARG A 102 -12.53 -7.86 -10.16
C ARG A 102 -11.05 -8.00 -9.86
N ILE A 103 -10.21 -8.17 -10.88
CA ILE A 103 -8.76 -8.29 -10.72
C ILE A 103 -8.17 -7.03 -10.08
N ALA A 104 -8.62 -5.85 -10.52
CA ALA A 104 -8.15 -4.59 -9.94
C ALA A 104 -8.56 -4.46 -8.46
N GLU A 105 -9.79 -4.85 -8.12
CA GLU A 105 -10.29 -4.84 -6.75
C GLU A 105 -9.52 -5.80 -5.83
N GLU A 106 -9.26 -7.01 -6.28
CA GLU A 106 -8.49 -8.00 -5.51
C GLU A 106 -7.07 -7.52 -5.23
N LYS A 107 -6.43 -6.95 -6.25
CA LYS A 107 -5.07 -6.44 -6.11
C LYS A 107 -4.98 -5.20 -5.22
N ILE A 108 -6.00 -4.35 -5.21
CA ILE A 108 -6.11 -3.24 -4.24
C ILE A 108 -6.17 -3.80 -2.82
N LYS A 109 -7.04 -4.79 -2.55
CA LYS A 109 -7.16 -5.42 -1.23
C LYS A 109 -5.85 -6.04 -0.76
N GLU A 110 -5.14 -6.74 -1.64
CA GLU A 110 -3.82 -7.31 -1.34
C GLU A 110 -2.80 -6.23 -0.94
N LEU A 111 -2.75 -5.11 -1.68
CA LEU A 111 -1.85 -4.00 -1.40
C LEU A 111 -2.19 -3.28 -0.08
N GLU A 112 -3.47 -3.11 0.21
CA GLU A 112 -3.95 -2.53 1.48
C GLU A 112 -3.59 -3.43 2.68
N GLN A 113 -3.78 -4.75 2.55
CA GLN A 113 -3.38 -5.71 3.58
C GLN A 113 -1.87 -5.67 3.82
N LYS A 114 -1.08 -5.63 2.74
CA LYS A 114 0.38 -5.53 2.81
C LYS A 114 0.83 -4.24 3.50
N LYS A 115 0.18 -3.11 3.19
CA LYS A 115 0.43 -1.82 3.85
C LYS A 115 0.16 -1.90 5.35
N SER A 116 -1.01 -2.39 5.74
CA SER A 116 -1.39 -2.57 7.15
C SER A 116 -0.42 -3.49 7.90
N TYR A 117 0.07 -4.55 7.26
CA TYR A 117 1.06 -5.45 7.85
C TYR A 117 2.40 -4.74 8.09
N LEU A 118 2.91 -4.00 7.10
CA LEU A 118 4.16 -3.27 7.23
C LEU A 118 4.10 -2.19 8.33
N GLU A 119 2.99 -1.45 8.40
CA GLU A 119 2.76 -0.44 9.44
C GLU A 119 2.73 -1.06 10.84
N ARG A 120 2.05 -2.20 11.01
CA ARG A 120 2.04 -2.96 12.27
C ARG A 120 3.44 -3.44 12.65
N SER A 121 4.19 -3.98 11.70
CA SER A 121 5.53 -4.51 11.94
C SER A 121 6.53 -3.44 12.38
N VAL A 122 6.38 -2.20 11.88
CA VAL A 122 7.19 -1.06 12.37
C VAL A 122 6.78 -0.69 13.79
N LYS A 123 5.48 -0.58 14.07
CA LYS A 123 4.97 -0.24 15.40
C LYS A 123 5.42 -1.24 16.48
N GLU A 124 5.36 -2.54 16.18
CA GLU A 124 5.84 -3.60 17.09
C GLU A 124 7.34 -3.46 17.40
N ALA A 125 8.15 -3.08 16.39
CA ALA A 125 9.58 -2.85 16.59
C ALA A 125 9.86 -1.57 17.40
N GLU A 126 9.06 -0.51 17.19
CA GLU A 126 9.11 0.72 18.02
C GLU A 126 8.74 0.43 19.48
N ASP A 127 7.68 -0.35 19.72
CA ASP A 127 7.20 -0.68 21.06
C ASP A 127 8.22 -1.53 21.83
N ASN A 128 8.83 -2.54 21.18
CA ASN A 128 9.89 -3.35 21.78
C ASN A 128 11.09 -2.50 22.24
N ILE A 129 11.55 -1.55 21.42
CA ILE A 129 12.67 -0.66 21.81
C ILE A 129 12.25 0.26 22.96
N ARG A 130 11.01 0.76 22.97
CA ARG A 130 10.49 1.58 24.08
C ARG A 130 10.48 0.80 25.39
N GLU A 131 10.05 -0.46 25.37
CA GLU A 131 10.07 -1.34 26.55
C GLU A 131 11.50 -1.60 27.05
N MET A 132 12.45 -1.88 26.16
CA MET A 132 13.87 -2.04 26.52
C MET A 132 14.44 -0.80 27.24
N LEU A 133 14.07 0.40 26.77
CA LEU A 133 14.49 1.66 27.39
C LEU A 133 13.86 1.88 28.77
N MET A 134 12.56 1.55 28.92
CA MET A 134 11.85 1.68 30.20
C MET A 134 12.35 0.69 31.26
N ALA A 135 12.58 -0.57 30.88
CA ALA A 135 13.09 -1.60 31.79
C ALA A 135 14.44 -1.23 32.40
N ARG A 136 15.28 -0.51 31.65
CA ARG A 136 16.61 -0.07 32.10
C ARG A 136 16.58 1.18 32.99
N ARG A 137 15.53 2.02 32.89
CA ARG A 137 15.33 3.17 33.79
C ARG A 137 14.76 2.77 35.16
N ALA A 138 14.21 1.55 35.27
CA ALA A 138 13.64 1.01 36.50
C ALA A 138 14.64 0.22 37.37
N GLN A 139 15.88 0.04 36.89
CA GLN A 139 17.02 -0.52 37.62
C GLN A 139 17.97 0.60 38.07
#